data_AF-A0A3E2JWG9-F1
#
_entry.id   AF-A0A3E2JWG9-F1
#
_cell.length_a   1.000
_cell.length_b   1.000
_cell.length_c   1.000
_cell.angle_alpha   90.00
_cell.angle_beta   90.00
_cell.angle_gamma   90.00
#
_symmetry.space_group_name_H-M   'P 1'
#
loop_
_entity.id
_entity.type
_entity.pdbx_description
1 polymer ?
#
loop_
_entity_poly.entity_id
_entity_poly.type
_entity_poly.pdbx_seq_one_letter_code
_entity_poly.pdbx_strand_id
1 'polypeptide(L)' 'MVIGIILVSLIYTISAGRTQKAMKGEFDSQLNENVQNHPYLRNPIFLAIGFFFVFVVGYILYLSFR' A
#
# COMPACT_ATOMS: atom_id res chain seq x y z
N MET A 1 -17.80 -4.80 -12.01
CA MET A 1 -16.37 -4.43 -11.87
C MET A 1 -16.07 -3.74 -10.54
N VAL A 2 -16.81 -2.69 -10.15
CA VAL A 2 -16.59 -1.92 -8.90
C VAL A 2 -16.64 -2.78 -7.62
N ILE A 3 -17.63 -3.67 -7.52
CA ILE A 3 -17.80 -4.56 -6.34
C ILE A 3 -16.59 -5.49 -6.15
N GLY A 4 -15.98 -5.97 -7.24
CA GLY A 4 -14.79 -6.80 -7.17
C GLY A 4 -13.57 -6.05 -6.64
N ILE A 5 -13.39 -4.78 -7.05
CA ILE A 5 -12.30 -3.92 -6.57
C ILE A 5 -12.46 -3.66 -5.07
N ILE A 6 -13.68 -3.40 -4.61
CA ILE A 6 -13.98 -3.18 -3.19
C ILE A 6 -13.68 -4.44 -2.37
N LEU A 7 -14.13 -5.61 -2.82
CA LEU A 7 -13.88 -6.86 -2.10
C LEU A 7 -12.40 -7.21 -2.03
N VAL A 8 -11.67 -7.07 -3.14
CA VAL A 8 -10.22 -7.34 -3.19
C VAL A 8 -9.44 -6.38 -2.30
N SER A 9 -9.75 -5.08 -2.35
CA SER A 9 -9.09 -4.07 -1.52
C SER A 9 -9.40 -4.23 -0.04
N LEU A 10 -10.62 -4.63 0.32
CA LEU A 10 -11.00 -4.93 1.70
C LEU A 10 -10.28 -6.17 2.24
N ILE A 11 -10.24 -7.26 1.48
CA ILE A 11 -9.53 -8.49 1.86
C ILE A 11 -8.02 -8.20 2.01
N TYR A 12 -7.44 -7.47 1.08
CA TYR A 12 -6.03 -7.07 1.14
C TYR A 12 -5.74 -6.22 2.38
N THR A 13 -6.60 -5.25 2.69
CA THR A 13 -6.47 -4.38 3.87
C THR A 13 -6.55 -5.18 5.17
N ILE A 14 -7.51 -6.10 5.28
CA ILE A 14 -7.67 -6.95 6.46
C ILE A 14 -6.47 -7.90 6.62
N SER A 15 -5.99 -8.50 5.52
CA SER A 15 -4.82 -9.38 5.52
C SER A 15 -3.56 -8.63 5.95
N ALA A 16 -3.26 -7.49 5.32
CA ALA A 16 -2.11 -6.66 5.65
C ALA A 16 -2.17 -6.13 7.09
N GLY A 17 -3.35 -5.68 7.53
CA GLY A 17 -3.56 -5.22 8.90
C GLY A 17 -3.37 -6.33 9.95
N ARG A 18 -3.80 -7.56 9.66
CA ARG A 18 -3.56 -8.72 10.53
C ARG A 18 -2.09 -9.11 10.59
N THR A 19 -1.37 -9.10 9.47
CA THR A 19 0.07 -9.36 9.43
C THR A 19 0.85 -8.30 10.20
N GLN A 20 0.51 -7.02 10.03
CA GLN A 20 1.12 -5.94 10.82
C GLN A 20 0.79 -6.05 12.31
N LYS A 21 -0.45 -6.41 12.68
CA LYS A 21 -0.85 -6.56 14.09
C LYS A 21 -0.18 -7.77 14.76
N ALA A 22 0.05 -8.84 14.01
CA ALA A 22 0.82 -10.00 14.46
C ALA A 22 2.31 -9.64 14.68
N MET A 23 2.91 -8.83 13.79
CA MET A 23 4.29 -8.36 13.96
C MET A 23 4.43 -7.27 15.04
N LYS A 24 3.39 -6.47 15.29
CA LYS A 24 3.33 -5.50 16.41
C LYS A 24 3.29 -6.17 17.80
N GLY A 25 3.09 -7.49 17.90
CA GLY A 25 3.25 -8.21 19.16
C GLY A 25 4.72 -8.32 19.61
N GLU A 26 5.66 -8.14 18.68
CA GLU A 26 7.10 -8.30 18.88
C GLU A 26 7.85 -6.97 18.62
N PHE A 27 7.42 -5.86 19.22
CA PHE A 27 8.10 -4.56 19.00
C PHE A 27 9.58 -4.52 19.42
N ASP A 28 10.09 -5.55 20.12
CA ASP A 28 11.51 -5.75 20.46
C ASP A 28 12.25 -6.75 19.55
N SER A 29 11.59 -7.36 18.56
CA SER A 29 12.30 -8.20 17.58
C SER A 29 12.90 -7.32 16.49
N GLN A 30 14.16 -7.61 16.15
CA GLN A 30 14.88 -6.89 15.11
C GLN A 30 14.08 -6.95 13.80
N LEU A 31 13.78 -5.77 13.22
CA LEU A 31 13.07 -5.63 11.95
C LEU A 31 13.68 -6.61 10.94
N ASN A 32 12.86 -7.55 10.44
CA ASN A 32 13.30 -8.58 9.51
C ASN A 32 14.08 -7.94 8.35
N GLU A 33 15.34 -8.35 8.16
CA GLU A 33 16.32 -7.78 7.21
C GLU A 33 15.73 -7.59 5.80
N ASN A 34 14.79 -8.47 5.43
CA ASN A 34 14.07 -8.42 4.17
C ASN A 34 13.18 -7.18 4.00
N VAL A 35 12.53 -6.68 5.05
CA VAL A 35 11.73 -5.45 5.01
C VAL A 35 12.65 -4.23 5.05
N GLN A 36 13.78 -4.35 5.76
CA GLN A 36 14.80 -3.30 5.87
C GLN A 36 15.53 -3.05 4.54
N ASN A 37 15.70 -4.08 3.72
CA ASN A 37 16.33 -3.97 2.40
C ASN A 37 15.47 -3.20 1.38
N HIS A 38 14.14 -3.26 1.48
CA HIS A 38 13.25 -2.58 0.52
C HIS A 38 12.03 -1.96 1.22
N PRO A 39 12.24 -0.96 2.10
CA PRO A 39 11.19 -0.40 2.96
C PRO A 39 10.10 0.32 2.16
N TYR A 40 10.44 0.90 1.01
CA TYR A 40 9.49 1.63 0.16
C TYR A 40 8.61 0.71 -0.70
N LEU A 41 9.16 -0.41 -1.19
CA LEU A 41 8.43 -1.35 -2.06
C LEU A 41 7.58 -2.35 -1.27
N ARG A 42 7.97 -2.66 -0.02
CA ARG A 42 7.28 -3.63 0.84
C ARG A 42 6.33 -2.99 1.85
N ASN A 43 6.31 -1.66 1.95
CA ASN A 43 5.38 -0.95 2.81
C ASN A 43 4.19 -0.42 1.98
N PRO A 44 2.97 -0.94 2.22
CA PRO A 44 1.78 -0.58 1.45
C PRO A 44 1.40 0.91 1.54
N ILE A 45 1.85 1.62 2.58
CA ILE A 45 1.61 3.08 2.71
C ILE A 45 2.38 3.85 1.63
N PHE A 46 3.65 3.52 1.40
CA PHE A 46 4.46 4.18 0.37
C PHE A 46 3.94 3.89 -1.04
N LEU A 47 3.48 2.66 -1.29
CA LEU A 47 2.84 2.29 -2.55
C LEU A 47 1.56 3.10 -2.79
N ALA A 48 0.70 3.26 -1.77
CA ALA A 48 -0.52 4.05 -1.87
C ALA A 48 -0.24 5.52 -2.21
N ILE A 49 0.78 6.13 -1.58
CA ILE A 49 1.22 7.49 -1.89
C ILE A 49 1.70 7.58 -3.34
N GLY A 50 2.51 6.61 -3.81
CA GLY A 50 2.97 6.56 -5.19
C GLY A 50 1.82 6.50 -6.20
N PHE A 51 0.85 5.60 -5.99
CA PHE A 51 -0.34 5.51 -6.83
C PHE A 51 -1.15 6.79 -6.84
N PHE A 52 -1.34 7.43 -5.67
CA PHE A 52 -2.04 8.71 -5.58
C PHE A 52 -1.41 9.78 -6.49
N PHE A 53 -0.09 9.94 -6.44
CA PHE A 53 0.61 10.88 -7.32
C PHE A 53 0.46 10.54 -8.80
N VAL A 54 0.57 9.26 -9.17
CA VAL A 54 0.37 8.81 -10.56
C VAL A 54 -1.03 9.19 -11.06
N PHE A 55 -2.07 8.94 -10.26
CA PHE A 55 -3.45 9.29 -10.62
C PHE A 55 -3.66 10.81 -10.72
N VAL A 56 -3.12 11.58 -9.77
CA VAL A 56 -3.24 13.05 -9.78
C VAL A 56 -2.56 13.64 -11.01
N VAL A 57 -1.31 13.24 -11.29
CA VAL A 57 -0.57 13.72 -12.46
C VAL A 57 -1.28 13.31 -13.75
N GLY A 58 -1.70 12.05 -13.86
CA GLY A 58 -2.45 11.56 -15.02
C GLY A 58 -3.76 12.34 -15.24
N TYR A 59 -4.47 12.67 -14.16
CA TYR A 59 -5.70 13.45 -14.22
C TYR A 59 -5.44 14.91 -14.66
N ILE A 60 -4.40 15.55 -14.15
CA ILE A 60 -4.00 16.91 -14.56
C ILE A 60 -3.64 16.92 -16.05
N LEU A 61 -2.85 15.95 -16.52
CA LEU A 61 -2.49 15.84 -17.93
C LEU A 61 -3.73 15.61 -18.80
N TYR A 62 -4.63 14.73 -18.38
CA TYR A 62 -5.91 14.51 -19.07
C TYR A 62 -6.72 15.81 -19.21
N LEU A 63 -6.83 16.60 -18.14
CA LEU A 63 -7.49 17.91 -18.18
C LEU A 63 -6.75 18.91 -19.07
N SER A 64 -5.42 18.85 -19.12
CA SER A 64 -4.61 19.78 -19.91
C SER A 64 -4.67 19.52 -21.42
N PHE A 65 -4.92 18.28 -21.85
CA PHE A 65 -5.00 17.89 -23.26
C PHE A 65 -6.44 17.73 -23.76
N ARG A 66 -7.43 17.98 -22.91
CA ARG A 66 -8.85 18.00 -23.22
C ARG A 66 -9.33 19.42 -23.49
#